data_AF-A0A319EHN4-F1
#
_entry.id   AF-A0A319EHN4-F1
#
_cell.length_a   1.000
_cell.length_b   1.000
_cell.length_c   1.000
_cell.angle_alpha   90.00
_cell.angle_beta   90.00
_cell.angle_gamma   90.00
#
_symmetry.space_group_name_H-M   'P 1'
#
loop_
_entity.id
_entity.type
_entity.pdbx_description
1 polymer ?
#
loop_
_entity_poly.entity_id
_entity_poly.type
_entity_poly.pdbx_seq_one_letter_code
_entity_poly.pdbx_strand_id
1 'polypeptide(L)'
;MTATTTPPQTLTLTLPIPHRNPLTLTATVTRSTDPRRIGFHLLFPDDPIANFVGFPITHITLRSTPAFQGYASMYGWIQLTRERPPINPQAFNPEEKEEEEEEETKEKEKWTLDPLPITAGTDSPFAFFGVEPQLFDAPANPYAVDLDWTARSFLVRVEDCLMTRVLRPVVVLEWGYEVRDGERAVKLLRRLSRGVWDEHRGELGGWFPSWRFCASTEEEEEEEEEGVEGEGEGEQ
;
A
#
# COMPACT_ATOMS: atom_id res chain seq x y z
N MET A 1 -24.88 -19.03 14.46
CA MET A 1 -24.85 -18.14 13.28
C MET A 1 -23.74 -18.63 12.38
N THR A 2 -24.01 -18.90 11.10
CA THR A 2 -22.97 -19.37 10.15
C THR A 2 -22.07 -18.19 9.80
N ALA A 3 -20.79 -18.26 10.14
CA ALA A 3 -19.80 -17.27 9.73
C ALA A 3 -19.84 -17.14 8.20
N THR A 4 -20.22 -15.95 7.72
CA THR A 4 -20.25 -15.66 6.28
C THR A 4 -18.81 -15.59 5.80
N THR A 5 -18.33 -16.64 5.15
CA THR A 5 -16.98 -16.69 4.61
C THR A 5 -16.89 -15.74 3.42
N THR A 6 -16.21 -14.59 3.57
CA THR A 6 -15.86 -13.74 2.42
C THR A 6 -15.09 -14.57 1.39
N PRO A 7 -15.56 -14.68 0.14
CA PRO A 7 -14.87 -15.44 -0.89
C PRO A 7 -13.51 -14.79 -1.23
N PRO A 8 -12.57 -15.55 -1.82
CA PRO A 8 -11.37 -14.99 -2.42
C PRO A 8 -11.69 -13.83 -3.36
N GLN A 9 -10.89 -12.77 -3.28
CA GLN A 9 -11.06 -11.55 -4.05
C GLN A 9 -9.86 -11.37 -4.97
N THR A 10 -10.11 -10.97 -6.22
CA THR A 10 -9.05 -10.66 -7.20
C THR A 10 -9.37 -9.35 -7.89
N LEU A 11 -8.36 -8.48 -7.97
CA LEU A 11 -8.41 -7.23 -8.73
C LEU A 11 -7.25 -7.21 -9.72
N THR A 12 -7.56 -7.08 -11.01
CA THR A 12 -6.56 -6.93 -12.07
C THR A 12 -6.68 -5.55 -12.69
N LEU A 13 -5.54 -4.86 -12.82
CA LEU A 13 -5.45 -3.52 -13.38
C LEU A 13 -4.37 -3.49 -14.47
N THR A 14 -4.65 -2.77 -15.55
CA THR A 14 -3.63 -2.35 -16.52
C THR A 14 -3.32 -0.89 -16.26
N LEU A 15 -2.05 -0.58 -15.98
CA LEU A 15 -1.60 0.74 -15.55
C LEU A 15 -0.68 1.31 -16.63
N PRO A 16 -1.04 2.44 -17.28
CA PRO A 16 -0.11 3.16 -18.13
C PRO A 16 0.95 3.81 -17.24
N ILE A 17 2.22 3.63 -17.60
CA ILE A 17 3.35 4.22 -16.89
C ILE A 17 4.14 5.06 -17.90
N PRO A 18 4.26 6.38 -17.70
CA PRO A 18 5.10 7.23 -18.54
C PRO A 18 6.49 6.64 -18.77
N HIS A 19 6.96 6.73 -20.02
CA HIS A 19 8.29 6.26 -20.47
C HIS A 19 8.62 4.79 -20.16
N ARG A 20 7.61 3.97 -19.81
CA ARG A 20 7.74 2.56 -19.44
C ARG A 20 6.63 1.74 -20.08
N ASN A 21 6.75 0.42 -19.97
CA ASN A 21 5.69 -0.46 -20.41
C ASN A 21 4.44 -0.34 -19.53
N PRO A 22 3.24 -0.51 -20.13
CA PRO A 22 2.05 -0.78 -19.35
C PRO A 22 2.29 -1.95 -18.40
N LEU A 23 1.85 -1.75 -17.16
CA LEU A 23 2.02 -2.72 -16.09
C LEU A 23 0.69 -3.41 -15.82
N THR A 24 0.68 -4.73 -15.89
CA THR A 24 -0.43 -5.54 -15.37
C THR A 24 -0.18 -5.81 -13.90
N LEU A 25 -1.08 -5.34 -13.05
CA LEU A 25 -1.10 -5.64 -11.62
C LEU A 25 -2.24 -6.63 -11.35
N THR A 26 -1.96 -7.68 -10.59
CA THR A 26 -2.97 -8.59 -10.06
C THR A 26 -2.81 -8.68 -8.55
N ALA A 27 -3.81 -8.16 -7.82
CA ALA A 27 -3.91 -8.25 -6.37
C ALA A 27 -4.96 -9.30 -5.99
N THR A 28 -4.62 -10.14 -5.02
CA THR A 28 -5.52 -11.15 -4.46
C THR A 28 -5.58 -11.00 -2.95
N VAL A 29 -6.78 -11.16 -2.38
CA VAL A 29 -6.99 -11.26 -0.93
C VAL A 29 -7.76 -12.55 -0.65
N THR A 30 -7.19 -13.39 0.19
CA THR A 30 -7.78 -14.68 0.59
C THR A 30 -7.78 -14.82 2.11
N ARG A 31 -8.53 -15.78 2.64
CA ARG A 31 -8.47 -16.14 4.07
C ARG A 31 -7.46 -17.26 4.28
N SER A 32 -6.61 -17.12 5.29
CA SER A 32 -5.69 -18.17 5.70
C SER A 32 -6.46 -19.40 6.20
N THR A 33 -6.29 -20.55 5.54
CA THR A 33 -6.81 -21.85 5.99
C THR A 33 -5.72 -22.76 6.54
N ASP A 34 -4.47 -22.52 6.15
CA ASP A 34 -3.28 -23.19 6.63
C ASP A 34 -2.20 -22.14 6.95
N PRO A 35 -2.19 -21.59 8.17
CA PRO A 35 -1.23 -20.56 8.57
C PRO A 35 0.21 -21.06 8.60
N ARG A 36 0.43 -22.39 8.67
CA ARG A 36 1.78 -22.97 8.61
C ARG A 36 2.38 -22.79 7.22
N ARG A 37 1.59 -22.96 6.16
CA ARG A 37 2.01 -22.82 4.75
C ARG A 37 2.55 -21.42 4.41
N ILE A 38 2.09 -20.38 5.12
CA ILE A 38 2.54 -18.99 4.93
C ILE A 38 3.59 -18.55 5.95
N GLY A 39 4.10 -19.45 6.78
CA GLY A 39 5.24 -19.17 7.65
C GLY A 39 4.92 -18.59 9.02
N PHE A 40 3.67 -18.53 9.47
CA PHE A 40 3.35 -17.98 10.80
C PHE A 40 4.01 -18.73 11.96
N HIS A 41 4.30 -20.02 11.81
CA HIS A 41 5.07 -20.78 12.79
C HIS A 41 6.54 -20.31 12.95
N LEU A 42 7.06 -19.54 11.99
CA LEU A 42 8.39 -18.92 12.06
C LEU A 42 8.32 -17.53 12.71
N LEU A 43 7.23 -16.79 12.46
CA LEU A 43 7.03 -15.44 13.02
C LEU A 43 6.54 -15.48 14.47
N PHE A 44 5.72 -16.47 14.81
CA PHE A 44 5.03 -16.62 16.10
C PHE A 44 5.25 -18.04 16.63
N PRO A 45 6.48 -18.42 17.01
CA PRO A 45 6.82 -19.79 17.40
C PRO A 45 6.11 -20.24 18.68
N ASP A 46 5.74 -19.30 19.55
CA ASP A 46 5.13 -19.56 20.86
C ASP A 46 3.59 -19.58 20.82
N ASP A 47 2.99 -19.12 19.72
CA ASP A 47 1.54 -19.03 19.57
C ASP A 47 0.95 -20.29 18.91
N PRO A 48 -0.21 -20.79 19.38
CA PRO A 48 -0.90 -21.88 18.70
C PRO A 48 -1.26 -21.49 17.26
N ILE A 49 -0.71 -22.23 16.28
CA ILE A 49 -0.86 -21.93 14.84
C ILE A 49 -2.34 -21.83 14.39
N ALA A 50 -3.23 -22.56 15.06
CA ALA A 50 -4.67 -22.53 14.80
C ALA A 50 -5.32 -21.16 15.06
N ASN A 51 -4.74 -20.36 15.96
CA ASN A 51 -5.25 -19.04 16.30
C ASN A 51 -5.19 -18.07 15.13
N PHE A 52 -4.38 -18.37 14.11
CA PHE A 52 -4.18 -17.52 12.95
C PHE A 52 -5.06 -17.88 11.74
N VAL A 53 -5.92 -18.89 11.85
CA VAL A 53 -6.86 -19.25 10.79
C VAL A 53 -7.87 -18.12 10.57
N GLY A 54 -8.16 -17.80 9.31
CA GLY A 54 -9.20 -16.86 8.94
C GLY A 54 -8.78 -15.39 8.83
N PHE A 55 -7.54 -15.04 9.18
CA PHE A 55 -6.92 -13.74 8.85
C PHE A 55 -6.65 -13.60 7.35
N PRO A 56 -6.59 -12.36 6.81
CA PRO A 56 -6.36 -12.15 5.39
C PRO A 56 -4.91 -12.49 5.00
N ILE A 57 -4.76 -12.94 3.77
CA ILE A 57 -3.49 -13.03 3.06
C ILE A 57 -3.65 -12.20 1.80
N THR A 58 -2.78 -11.23 1.60
CA THR A 58 -2.71 -10.40 0.41
C THR A 58 -1.48 -10.76 -0.40
N HIS A 59 -1.68 -11.00 -1.69
CA HIS A 59 -0.59 -11.21 -2.63
C HIS A 59 -0.83 -10.39 -3.89
N ILE A 60 0.14 -9.54 -4.22
CA ILE A 60 0.11 -8.65 -5.37
C ILE A 60 1.30 -8.95 -6.26
N THR A 61 1.01 -9.19 -7.53
CA THR A 61 2.02 -9.45 -8.56
C THR A 61 1.96 -8.39 -9.64
N LEU A 62 3.12 -8.12 -10.23
CA LEU A 62 3.30 -7.17 -11.30
C LEU A 62 3.85 -7.93 -12.51
N ARG A 63 3.39 -7.56 -13.71
CA ARG A 63 3.99 -7.98 -14.97
C ARG A 63 4.00 -6.84 -15.97
N SER A 64 5.17 -6.45 -16.43
CA SER A 64 5.35 -5.56 -17.57
C SER A 64 5.11 -6.33 -18.86
N THR A 65 4.67 -5.63 -19.91
CA THR A 65 4.65 -6.21 -21.26
C THR A 65 6.08 -6.51 -21.74
N PRO A 66 6.28 -7.40 -22.73
CA PRO A 66 7.61 -7.90 -23.06
C PRO A 66 8.60 -6.89 -23.65
N ALA A 67 8.15 -5.71 -24.11
CA ALA A 67 8.98 -4.78 -24.90
C ALA A 67 10.14 -4.12 -24.10
N PHE A 68 10.00 -4.02 -22.78
CA PHE A 68 10.91 -3.39 -21.83
C PHE A 68 10.86 -4.24 -20.55
N GLN A 69 12.04 -4.63 -20.05
CA GLN A 69 12.22 -5.56 -18.93
C GLN A 69 13.40 -5.09 -18.07
N GLY A 70 13.64 -5.75 -16.93
CA GLY A 70 14.75 -5.42 -16.05
C GLY A 70 14.58 -4.05 -15.41
N TYR A 71 15.55 -3.15 -15.58
CA TYR A 71 15.52 -1.81 -14.98
C TYR A 71 14.29 -0.97 -15.39
N ALA A 72 13.76 -1.20 -16.59
CA ALA A 72 12.52 -0.55 -17.06
C ALA A 72 11.26 -1.01 -16.28
N SER A 73 11.35 -2.08 -15.49
CA SER A 73 10.29 -2.63 -14.65
C SER A 73 10.60 -2.49 -13.16
N MET A 74 11.40 -1.48 -12.78
CA MET A 74 11.72 -1.17 -11.38
C MET A 74 10.59 -0.39 -10.70
N TYR A 75 10.11 -0.92 -9.59
CA TYR A 75 9.09 -0.29 -8.76
C TYR A 75 9.38 -0.51 -7.26
N GLY A 76 8.55 0.10 -6.42
CA GLY A 76 8.53 -0.16 -4.99
C GLY A 76 7.13 -0.14 -4.42
N TRP A 77 6.94 -0.88 -3.34
CA TRP A 77 5.75 -0.91 -2.52
C TRP A 77 6.02 -0.20 -1.20
N ILE A 78 5.19 0.79 -0.89
CA ILE A 78 5.09 1.41 0.42
C ILE A 78 3.78 0.92 1.05
N GLN A 79 3.81 0.47 2.29
CA GLN A 79 2.61 0.04 2.99
C GLN A 79 2.41 0.86 4.26
N LEU A 80 1.23 1.42 4.40
CA LEU A 80 0.77 2.10 5.60
C LEU A 80 -0.37 1.31 6.22
N THR A 81 -0.36 1.19 7.54
CA THR A 81 -1.36 0.46 8.31
C THR A 81 -2.03 1.38 9.33
N ARG A 82 -3.29 1.07 9.64
CA ARG A 82 -4.08 1.75 10.66
C ARG A 82 -4.82 0.73 11.48
N GLU A 83 -4.74 0.87 12.80
CA GLU A 83 -5.51 0.11 13.77
C GLU A 83 -6.41 1.05 14.57
N ARG A 84 -7.68 0.69 14.73
CA ARG A 84 -8.64 1.40 15.60
C ARG A 84 -9.75 0.47 16.10
N PRO A 85 -10.53 0.86 17.11
CA PRO A 85 -11.77 0.16 17.44
C PRO A 85 -12.74 0.12 16.23
N PRO A 86 -13.54 -0.95 16.04
CA PRO A 86 -14.54 -1.01 14.99
C PRO A 86 -15.56 0.13 15.14
N ILE A 87 -16.00 0.70 14.01
CA ILE A 87 -17.12 1.64 14.02
C ILE A 87 -18.39 0.87 14.42
N ASN A 88 -19.01 1.25 15.54
CA ASN A 88 -20.31 0.75 15.97
C ASN A 88 -21.43 1.66 15.39
N PRO A 89 -22.19 1.20 14.38
CA PRO A 89 -23.26 2.01 13.79
C PRO A 89 -24.40 2.31 14.77
N GLN A 90 -24.55 1.53 15.84
CA GLN A 90 -25.57 1.70 16.88
C GLN A 90 -25.15 2.64 18.02
N ALA A 91 -23.90 3.12 18.04
CA ALA A 91 -23.43 4.07 19.06
C ALA A 91 -23.99 5.49 18.86
N PHE A 92 -24.72 5.75 17.77
CA PHE A 92 -25.42 7.01 17.58
C PHE A 92 -26.72 7.00 18.40
N ASN A 93 -26.67 7.54 19.62
CA ASN A 93 -27.85 7.80 20.43
C ASN A 93 -28.34 9.24 20.18
N PRO A 94 -29.42 9.47 19.41
CA PRO A 94 -29.91 10.81 19.11
C PRO A 94 -30.52 11.56 20.31
N GLU A 95 -30.62 10.91 21.49
CA GLU A 95 -31.15 11.52 22.72
C GLU A 95 -30.07 12.14 23.62
N GLU A 96 -28.78 11.97 23.32
CA GLU A 96 -27.70 12.72 23.97
C GLU A 96 -27.54 14.07 23.27
N LYS A 97 -28.40 15.02 23.63
CA LYS A 97 -28.38 16.39 23.13
C LYS A 97 -27.33 17.26 23.82
N GLU A 98 -26.55 17.93 22.98
CA GLU A 98 -26.29 19.39 23.02
C GLU A 98 -25.82 19.99 24.35
N GLU A 99 -24.73 19.50 24.94
CA GLU A 99 -23.91 20.33 25.82
C GLU A 99 -22.42 20.12 25.47
N GLU A 100 -21.76 21.22 25.10
CA GLU A 100 -20.33 21.34 24.73
C GLU A 100 -19.94 20.87 23.32
N GLU A 101 -20.25 21.69 22.30
CA GLU A 101 -19.37 21.86 21.13
C GLU A 101 -18.04 22.49 21.61
N GLU A 102 -17.23 21.73 22.34
CA GLU A 102 -15.78 21.95 22.26
C GLU A 102 -15.36 21.49 20.86
N GLU A 103 -14.53 22.29 20.18
CA GLU A 103 -13.86 21.89 18.95
C GLU A 103 -13.10 20.58 19.22
N GLU A 104 -13.78 19.45 19.05
CA GLU A 104 -13.18 18.14 19.02
C GLU A 104 -12.32 18.17 17.76
N THR A 105 -11.07 18.60 17.91
CA THR A 105 -10.04 18.50 16.90
C THR A 105 -10.09 17.05 16.45
N LYS A 106 -10.71 16.77 15.30
CA LYS A 106 -10.77 15.42 14.74
C LYS A 106 -9.35 14.89 14.78
N GLU A 107 -9.05 14.01 15.74
CA GLU A 107 -7.72 13.45 15.86
C GLU A 107 -7.42 12.83 14.51
N LYS A 108 -6.37 13.35 13.85
CA LYS A 108 -6.00 12.89 12.52
C LYS A 108 -5.74 11.39 12.64
N GLU A 109 -6.42 10.59 11.81
CA GLU A 109 -6.25 9.14 11.84
C GLU A 109 -4.77 8.79 11.80
N LYS A 110 -4.30 8.00 12.78
CA LYS A 110 -2.89 7.65 12.90
C LYS A 110 -2.55 6.48 11.99
N TRP A 111 -1.80 6.75 10.94
CA TRP A 111 -1.21 5.74 10.07
C TRP A 111 0.24 5.45 10.48
N THR A 112 0.67 4.20 10.31
CA THR A 112 2.03 3.75 10.59
C THR A 112 2.62 3.10 9.35
N LEU A 113 3.91 3.34 9.11
CA LEU A 113 4.65 2.60 8.10
C LEU A 113 4.79 1.13 8.53
N ASP A 114 4.65 0.22 7.58
CA ASP A 114 4.87 -1.21 7.75
C ASP A 114 6.05 -1.70 6.90
N PRO A 115 7.31 -1.47 7.36
CA PRO A 115 8.50 -1.92 6.65
C PRO A 115 8.81 -3.38 6.95
N LEU A 116 9.74 -3.98 6.17
CA LEU A 116 10.36 -5.22 6.61
C LEU A 116 11.08 -4.98 7.96
N PRO A 117 10.98 -5.88 8.95
CA PRO A 117 11.58 -5.66 10.27
C PRO A 117 13.08 -5.35 10.23
N ILE A 118 13.82 -5.95 9.30
CA ILE A 118 15.27 -5.71 9.15
C ILE A 118 15.60 -4.33 8.57
N THR A 119 14.67 -3.70 7.86
CA THR A 119 14.82 -2.34 7.31
C THR A 119 14.14 -1.29 8.19
N ALA A 120 13.51 -1.69 9.29
CA ALA A 120 12.91 -0.76 10.24
C ALA A 120 13.97 0.19 10.80
N GLY A 121 13.68 1.49 10.81
CA GLY A 121 14.61 2.54 11.25
C GLY A 121 15.69 2.92 10.23
N THR A 122 15.73 2.27 9.06
CA THR A 122 16.54 2.77 7.94
C THR A 122 15.80 3.90 7.21
N ASP A 123 16.55 4.70 6.47
CA ASP A 123 16.02 5.76 5.62
C ASP A 123 15.50 5.22 4.28
N SER A 124 14.62 4.21 4.35
CA SER A 124 13.98 3.55 3.22
C SER A 124 12.47 3.46 3.43
N PRO A 125 11.64 4.00 2.52
CA PRO A 125 10.19 3.95 2.65
C PRO A 125 9.57 2.62 2.20
N PHE A 126 10.36 1.73 1.59
CA PHE A 126 9.85 0.53 0.95
C PHE A 126 9.64 -0.65 1.91
N ALA A 127 8.50 -1.32 1.76
CA ALA A 127 8.30 -2.69 2.22
C ALA A 127 8.93 -3.70 1.24
N PHE A 128 8.77 -3.46 -0.06
CA PHE A 128 9.36 -4.30 -1.13
C PHE A 128 9.76 -3.41 -2.30
N PHE A 129 10.89 -3.68 -2.96
CA PHE A 129 11.30 -2.94 -4.16
C PHE A 129 12.20 -3.80 -5.04
N GLY A 130 12.30 -3.45 -6.33
CA GLY A 130 13.10 -4.20 -7.30
C GLY A 130 12.44 -4.26 -8.68
N VAL A 131 12.83 -5.26 -9.48
CA VAL A 131 12.18 -5.58 -10.76
C VAL A 131 10.88 -6.31 -10.47
N GLU A 132 9.76 -5.78 -10.96
CA GLU A 132 8.40 -6.36 -10.77
C GLU A 132 8.15 -6.85 -9.32
N PRO A 133 8.38 -5.99 -8.32
CA PRO A 133 8.36 -6.43 -6.93
C PRO A 133 6.96 -6.91 -6.57
N GLN A 134 6.91 -8.04 -5.87
CA GLN A 134 5.66 -8.55 -5.33
C GLN A 134 5.45 -7.98 -3.93
N LEU A 135 4.19 -7.75 -3.58
CA LEU A 135 3.79 -7.52 -2.20
C LEU A 135 3.14 -8.80 -1.69
N PHE A 136 3.68 -9.33 -0.61
CA PHE A 136 3.04 -10.38 0.18
C PHE A 136 2.90 -9.90 1.60
N ASP A 137 1.70 -10.00 2.15
CA ASP A 137 1.45 -9.67 3.56
C ASP A 137 0.28 -10.51 4.11
N ALA A 138 0.36 -10.83 5.39
CA ALA A 138 -0.62 -11.63 6.11
C ALA A 138 -0.71 -11.14 7.57
N PRO A 139 -1.34 -9.97 7.81
CA PRO A 139 -1.45 -9.40 9.14
C PRO A 139 -2.37 -10.25 10.01
N ALA A 140 -1.99 -10.45 11.26
CA ALA A 140 -2.78 -11.21 12.20
C ALA A 140 -2.58 -10.71 13.63
N ASN A 141 -3.69 -10.50 14.32
CA ASN A 141 -3.72 -10.30 15.76
C ASN A 141 -4.68 -11.33 16.38
N PRO A 142 -4.19 -12.53 16.76
CA PRO A 142 -5.06 -13.61 17.25
C PRO A 142 -5.78 -13.28 18.56
N TYR A 143 -5.34 -12.23 19.27
CA TYR A 143 -5.84 -11.81 20.57
C TYR A 143 -6.86 -10.67 20.51
N ALA A 144 -7.07 -10.08 19.32
CA ALA A 144 -8.04 -9.01 19.15
C ALA A 144 -9.46 -9.52 19.38
N VAL A 145 -10.24 -8.78 20.17
CA VAL A 145 -11.69 -8.97 20.33
C VAL A 145 -12.44 -8.04 19.39
N ASP A 146 -12.05 -6.77 19.37
CA ASP A 146 -12.60 -5.73 18.51
C ASP A 146 -11.47 -4.93 17.87
N LEU A 147 -11.38 -4.96 16.53
CA LEU A 147 -10.32 -4.30 15.78
C LEU A 147 -10.76 -4.00 14.33
N ASP A 148 -10.56 -2.78 13.88
CA ASP A 148 -10.55 -2.39 12.46
C ASP A 148 -9.09 -2.18 12.05
N TRP A 149 -8.54 -3.17 11.34
CA TRP A 149 -7.19 -3.12 10.77
C TRP A 149 -7.27 -2.83 9.27
N THR A 150 -6.58 -1.81 8.80
CA THR A 150 -6.59 -1.39 7.39
C THR A 150 -5.16 -1.19 6.90
N ALA A 151 -4.86 -1.69 5.71
CA ALA A 151 -3.65 -1.35 4.97
C ALA A 151 -3.98 -0.54 3.72
N ARG A 152 -3.13 0.45 3.45
CA ARG A 152 -3.00 1.10 2.14
C ARG A 152 -1.64 0.74 1.56
N SER A 153 -1.66 0.01 0.45
CA SER A 153 -0.46 -0.39 -0.28
C SER A 153 -0.32 0.49 -1.52
N PHE A 154 0.79 1.23 -1.60
CA PHE A 154 1.10 2.17 -2.66
C PHE A 154 2.17 1.56 -3.56
N LEU A 155 1.85 1.39 -4.85
CA LEU A 155 2.87 1.14 -5.84
C LEU A 155 3.45 2.49 -6.28
N VAL A 156 4.77 2.61 -6.23
CA VAL A 156 5.50 3.80 -6.66
C VAL A 156 6.58 3.41 -7.67
N ARG A 157 6.98 4.38 -8.50
CA ARG A 157 8.18 4.27 -9.34
C ARG A 157 9.24 5.29 -8.90
N VAL A 158 10.49 4.93 -9.12
CA VAL A 158 11.61 5.90 -9.17
C VAL A 158 11.94 6.11 -10.63
N GLU A 159 11.96 7.36 -11.09
CA GLU A 159 12.07 7.67 -12.52
C GLU A 159 13.30 7.05 -13.17
N ASP A 160 14.45 7.17 -12.51
CA ASP A 160 15.76 6.75 -13.00
C ASP A 160 16.22 5.40 -12.41
N CYS A 161 15.27 4.47 -12.22
CA CYS A 161 15.57 3.09 -11.85
C CYS A 161 16.32 2.93 -10.51
N LEU A 162 15.86 3.65 -9.48
CA LEU A 162 16.42 3.68 -8.11
C LEU A 162 17.73 4.47 -7.95
N MET A 163 18.11 5.31 -8.90
CA MET A 163 19.32 6.14 -8.76
C MET A 163 19.05 7.41 -7.95
N THR A 164 17.84 7.99 -8.03
CA THR A 164 17.38 9.09 -7.19
C THR A 164 16.45 8.64 -6.06
N ARG A 165 16.30 9.51 -5.05
CA ARG A 165 15.30 9.37 -3.98
C ARG A 165 13.99 10.09 -4.30
N VAL A 166 13.55 10.02 -5.57
CA VAL A 166 12.34 10.67 -6.05
C VAL A 166 11.28 9.62 -6.35
N LEU A 167 10.10 9.74 -5.74
CA LEU A 167 9.03 8.76 -5.85
C LEU A 167 7.77 9.36 -6.45
N ARG A 168 7.22 8.68 -7.46
CA ARG A 168 5.91 9.00 -8.05
C ARG A 168 4.89 7.89 -7.79
N PRO A 169 3.66 8.24 -7.36
CA PRO A 169 2.62 7.25 -7.11
C PRO A 169 2.03 6.70 -8.42
N VAL A 170 1.95 5.37 -8.50
CA VAL A 170 1.34 4.65 -9.63
C VAL A 170 -0.10 4.27 -9.29
N VAL A 171 -0.32 3.53 -8.20
CA VAL A 171 -1.65 3.07 -7.77
C VAL A 171 -1.72 2.91 -6.26
N VAL A 172 -2.92 3.07 -5.71
CA VAL A 172 -3.24 2.87 -4.30
C VAL A 172 -4.28 1.76 -4.17
N LEU A 173 -3.99 0.78 -3.32
CA LEU A 173 -4.89 -0.32 -2.99
C LEU A 173 -5.20 -0.28 -1.49
N GLU A 174 -6.44 -0.55 -1.13
CA GLU A 174 -6.88 -0.69 0.26
C GLU A 174 -7.46 -2.07 0.50
N TRP A 175 -7.08 -2.66 1.63
CA TRP A 175 -7.51 -3.98 2.08
C TRP A 175 -7.33 -4.09 3.60
N GLY A 176 -7.76 -5.20 4.19
CA GLY A 176 -7.57 -5.46 5.62
C GLY A 176 -8.63 -6.39 6.18
N TYR A 177 -8.89 -6.26 7.47
CA TYR A 177 -9.89 -7.06 8.17
C TYR A 177 -10.52 -6.30 9.33
N GLU A 178 -11.64 -6.83 9.80
CA GLU A 178 -12.27 -6.45 11.05
C GLU A 178 -12.34 -7.66 11.97
N VAL A 179 -12.25 -7.42 13.26
CA VAL A 179 -12.64 -8.35 14.31
C VAL A 179 -13.77 -7.69 15.09
N ARG A 180 -14.87 -8.42 15.30
CA ARG A 180 -16.00 -7.99 16.13
C ARG A 180 -16.41 -9.15 17.00
N ASP A 181 -16.42 -8.98 18.32
CA ASP A 181 -16.69 -10.08 19.27
C ASP A 181 -15.81 -11.33 19.01
N GLY A 182 -14.56 -11.13 18.58
CA GLY A 182 -13.62 -12.20 18.20
C GLY A 182 -13.85 -12.81 16.81
N GLU A 183 -14.95 -12.48 16.13
CA GLU A 183 -15.26 -12.95 14.78
C GLU A 183 -14.55 -12.10 13.72
N ARG A 184 -13.92 -12.78 12.75
CA ARG A 184 -13.04 -12.14 11.76
C ARG A 184 -13.74 -11.99 10.42
N ALA A 185 -13.71 -10.79 9.86
CA ALA A 185 -14.23 -10.47 8.53
C ALA A 185 -13.15 -9.81 7.67
N VAL A 186 -12.90 -10.35 6.47
CA VAL A 186 -11.96 -9.75 5.51
C VAL A 186 -12.67 -8.61 4.76
N LYS A 187 -12.02 -7.46 4.67
CA LYS A 187 -12.53 -6.28 3.95
C LYS A 187 -12.47 -6.47 2.45
N LEU A 188 -13.27 -5.69 1.73
CA LEU A 188 -13.24 -5.65 0.27
C LEU A 188 -11.89 -5.07 -0.21
N LEU A 189 -11.21 -5.79 -1.10
CA LEU A 189 -10.06 -5.28 -1.84
C LEU A 189 -10.51 -4.18 -2.80
N ARG A 190 -9.93 -2.99 -2.68
CA ARG A 190 -10.33 -1.82 -3.49
C ARG A 190 -9.13 -1.12 -4.09
N ARG A 191 -9.29 -0.63 -5.32
CA ARG A 191 -8.48 0.45 -5.85
C ARG A 191 -9.05 1.78 -5.35
N LEU A 192 -8.20 2.61 -4.78
CA LEU A 192 -8.54 3.98 -4.40
C LEU A 192 -8.14 4.97 -5.50
N SER A 193 -8.59 6.22 -5.36
CA SER A 193 -8.08 7.32 -6.18
C SER A 193 -6.59 7.54 -5.88
N ARG A 194 -5.83 8.00 -6.89
CA ARG A 194 -4.41 8.33 -6.68
C ARG A 194 -4.22 9.49 -5.70
N GLY A 195 -5.21 10.39 -5.56
CA GLY A 195 -5.16 11.51 -4.62
C GLY A 195 -5.05 11.09 -3.14
N VAL A 196 -5.40 9.85 -2.79
CA VAL A 196 -5.13 9.30 -1.45
C VAL A 196 -3.65 9.29 -1.11
N TRP A 197 -2.76 9.20 -2.09
CA TRP A 197 -1.32 9.39 -1.88
C TRP A 197 -0.98 10.75 -1.26
N ASP A 198 -1.65 11.81 -1.71
CA ASP A 198 -1.33 13.17 -1.29
C ASP A 198 -1.69 13.41 0.19
N GLU A 199 -2.65 12.65 0.74
CA GLU A 199 -3.01 12.64 2.17
C GLU A 199 -1.82 12.20 3.06
N HIS A 200 -0.98 11.29 2.56
CA HIS A 200 0.11 10.64 3.30
C HIS A 200 1.48 11.26 3.01
N ARG A 201 1.59 12.05 1.95
CA ARG A 201 2.84 12.61 1.45
C ARG A 201 3.60 13.43 2.49
N GLY A 202 2.87 14.19 3.31
CA GLY A 202 3.47 14.99 4.39
C GLY A 202 4.08 14.13 5.50
N GLU A 203 3.41 13.05 5.88
CA GLU A 203 3.92 12.10 6.89
C GLU A 203 5.12 11.35 6.36
N LEU A 204 5.04 10.83 5.13
CA LEU A 204 6.16 10.18 4.44
C LEU A 204 7.38 11.10 4.33
N GLY A 205 7.19 12.36 3.95
CA GLY A 205 8.27 13.35 3.89
C GLY A 205 8.87 13.66 5.26
N GLY A 206 8.07 13.62 6.33
CA GLY A 206 8.54 13.76 7.71
C GLY A 206 9.36 12.56 8.18
N TRP A 207 8.94 11.34 7.84
CA TRP A 207 9.65 10.11 8.20
C TRP A 207 10.92 9.89 7.37
N PHE A 208 10.91 10.33 6.11
CA PHE A 208 11.99 10.13 5.14
C PHE A 208 12.43 11.46 4.51
N PRO A 209 13.08 12.33 5.29
CA PRO A 209 13.39 13.71 4.86
C PRO A 209 14.39 13.78 3.69
N SER A 210 15.11 12.69 3.42
CA SER A 210 16.03 12.60 2.28
C SER A 210 15.36 12.20 0.97
N TRP A 211 14.06 11.87 1.01
CA TRP A 211 13.27 11.44 -0.13
C TRP A 211 12.31 12.54 -0.58
N ARG A 212 12.12 12.66 -1.89
CA ARG A 212 11.10 13.52 -2.50
C ARG A 212 9.92 12.68 -2.93
N PHE A 213 8.77 12.96 -2.34
CA PHE A 213 7.50 12.34 -2.71
C PHE A 213 6.72 13.31 -3.62
N CYS A 214 6.64 13.01 -4.91
CA CYS A 214 5.92 13.83 -5.90
C CYS A 214 4.42 13.82 -5.64
N ALA A 215 3.72 14.89 -6.03
CA ALA A 215 2.26 14.90 -5.95
C ALA A 215 1.63 13.91 -6.95
N SER A 216 0.42 13.44 -6.68
CA SER A 216 -0.25 12.49 -7.59
C SER A 216 -0.56 13.08 -8.97
N THR A 217 -0.71 14.40 -9.07
CA THR A 217 -0.99 15.13 -10.31
C THR A 217 0.25 15.70 -10.99
N GLU A 218 1.43 15.57 -10.38
CA GLU A 218 2.66 16.12 -10.94
C GLU A 218 3.07 15.29 -12.16
N GLU A 219 2.82 15.85 -13.35
CA GLU A 219 3.35 15.36 -14.61
C GLU A 219 4.85 15.64 -14.70
N GLU A 220 5.54 14.94 -15.60
CA GLU A 220 6.95 15.19 -15.86
C GLU A 220 7.04 16.47 -16.69
N GLU A 221 7.78 17.47 -16.21
CA GLU A 221 8.22 18.58 -17.06
C GLU A 221 9.22 17.97 -18.05
N GLU A 222 8.87 17.94 -19.33
CA GLU A 222 9.82 17.60 -20.39
C GLU A 222 10.89 18.70 -20.41
N GLU A 223 12.11 18.37 -19.95
CA GLU A 223 13.27 19.16 -20.35
C GLU A 223 13.44 18.96 -21.86
N GLU A 224 12.85 19.85 -22.66
CA GLU A 224 13.26 20.04 -24.06
C GLU A 224 14.74 20.42 -24.05
N GLU A 225 15.64 19.47 -24.33
CA GLU A 225 17.01 19.80 -24.69
C GLU A 225 16.99 20.60 -26.00
N GLU A 226 17.06 21.92 -25.88
CA GLU A 226 17.51 22.81 -26.95
C GLU A 226 18.96 22.45 -27.35
N GLY A 227 19.08 21.48 -28.25
CA GLY A 227 20.30 21.16 -28.98
C GLY A 227 20.51 22.13 -30.15
N VAL A 228 20.95 23.33 -29.80
CA VAL A 228 21.61 24.39 -30.57
C VAL A 228 21.99 24.05 -32.04
N GLU A 229 21.49 24.91 -32.94
CA GLU A 229 21.96 25.11 -34.31
C GLU A 229 23.48 25.25 -34.40
N GLY A 230 24.10 24.45 -35.26
CA GLY A 230 25.46 24.64 -35.72
C GLY A 230 25.50 24.54 -37.24
N GLU A 231 25.19 25.65 -37.91
CA GLU A 231 25.57 25.88 -39.30
C GLU A 231 27.09 25.72 -39.45
N GLY A 232 27.50 25.07 -40.53
CA GLY A 232 28.91 24.85 -40.86
C GLY A 232 29.05 24.30 -42.27
N GLU A 233 28.89 25.20 -43.24
CA GLU A 233 29.23 25.03 -44.64
C GLU A 233 30.64 24.46 -44.84
N GLY A 234 30.82 23.65 -45.88
CA GLY A 234 32.11 23.12 -46.29
C GLY A 234 32.04 22.31 -47.57
N GLU A 235 31.79 22.97 -48.69
CA GLU A 235 32.16 22.47 -50.02
C GLU A 235 33.69 22.23 -50.08
N GLN A 236 34.08 21.04 -50.58
CA GLN A 236 35.20 20.84 -51.50
C GLN A 236 35.14 19.47 -52.15
#